data_AF-A0AAV5UHS5-F1
#
_entry.id   AF-A0AAV5UHS5-F1
#
_cell.length_a   1.000
_cell.length_b   1.000
_cell.length_c   1.000
_cell.angle_alpha   90.00
_cell.angle_beta   90.00
_cell.angle_gamma   90.00
#
_symmetry.space_group_name_H-M   'P 1'
#
loop_
_entity.id
_entity.type
_entity.pdbx_description
1 polymer ?
#
loop_
_entity_poly.entity_id
_entity_poly.type
_entity_poly.pdbx_seq_one_letter_code
_entity_poly.pdbx_strand_id
1 'polypeptide(L)'
;IFKGTVISDRWILTAAHCINPIIPFKVSKIVETKLHPLHNKSTLENDIALLKLDTPLIFNHLVSPICLPTPSQKIPDDGLAVATGYGKYNENFLSLIQLTRSPEKR
;
A
#
# COMPACT_ATOMS: atom_id res chain seq x y z
N ILE A 1 -1.31 -2.76 -13.07
CA ILE A 1 -1.31 -1.48 -12.31
C ILE A 1 -0.79 -1.81 -10.92
N PHE A 2 0.27 -1.12 -10.48
CA PHE A 2 0.89 -1.34 -9.19
C PHE A 2 -0.02 -0.82 -8.06
N LYS A 3 -0.16 -1.61 -6.99
CA LYS A 3 -0.88 -1.22 -5.77
C LYS A 3 0.12 -1.16 -4.63
N GLY A 4 0.14 -0.09 -3.87
CA GLY A 4 1.05 0.04 -2.74
C GLY A 4 0.92 1.40 -2.09
N THR A 5 1.54 1.55 -0.93
CA THR A 5 1.55 2.80 -0.16
C THR A 5 2.97 3.15 0.26
N VAL A 6 3.30 4.44 0.22
CA VAL A 6 4.59 4.97 0.66
C VAL A 6 4.60 4.93 2.19
N ILE A 7 5.60 4.29 2.79
CA ILE A 7 5.78 4.24 4.26
C ILE A 7 7.06 4.97 4.72
N SER A 8 7.97 5.26 3.79
CA SER A 8 9.14 6.11 4.00
C SER A 8 9.66 6.61 2.65
N ASP A 9 10.72 7.42 2.65
CA ASP A 9 11.34 7.95 1.44
C ASP A 9 11.86 6.84 0.51
N ARG A 10 12.18 5.65 1.04
CA ARG A 10 12.73 4.54 0.27
C ARG A 10 11.89 3.28 0.26
N TRP A 11 10.82 3.20 1.04
CA TRP A 11 10.05 1.97 1.18
C TRP A 11 8.59 2.14 0.80
N ILE A 12 8.14 1.22 -0.06
CA ILE A 12 6.74 1.03 -0.42
C ILE A 12 6.25 -0.28 0.20
N LEU A 13 5.11 -0.22 0.88
CA LEU A 13 4.38 -1.37 1.38
C LEU A 13 3.37 -1.84 0.33
N THR A 14 3.27 -3.14 0.10
CA THR A 14 2.33 -3.75 -0.83
C THR A 14 1.96 -5.17 -0.40
N ALA A 15 1.09 -5.81 -1.16
CA ALA A 15 0.75 -7.22 -0.98
C ALA A 15 1.83 -8.11 -1.61
N ALA A 16 2.12 -9.25 -0.98
CA ALA A 16 3.11 -10.20 -1.49
C ALA A 16 2.67 -10.83 -2.82
N HIS A 17 1.38 -11.10 -3.00
CA HIS A 17 0.85 -11.66 -4.26
C HIS A 17 0.95 -10.68 -5.45
N CYS A 18 1.13 -9.38 -5.19
CA CYS A 18 1.34 -8.38 -6.25
C CYS A 18 2.76 -8.43 -6.84
N ILE A 19 3.70 -9.10 -6.15
CA ILE A 19 5.07 -9.23 -6.59
C ILE A 19 5.20 -10.42 -7.54
N ASN A 20 5.33 -10.12 -8.83
CA ASN A 20 5.65 -11.12 -9.83
C ASN A 20 7.19 -11.21 -9.99
N PRO A 21 7.84 -12.36 -9.73
CA PRO A 21 9.29 -12.52 -9.89
C PRO A 21 9.79 -12.31 -11.33
N ILE A 22 8.90 -12.30 -12.32
CA ILE A 22 9.26 -12.31 -13.74
C ILE A 22 9.31 -10.91 -14.36
N ILE A 23 8.64 -9.90 -13.78
CA ILE A 23 8.53 -8.57 -14.41
C ILE A 23 9.33 -7.54 -13.59
N PRO A 24 10.46 -7.01 -14.11
CA PRO A 24 11.15 -5.91 -13.46
C PRO A 24 10.24 -4.67 -13.47
N PHE A 25 10.03 -4.10 -12.28
CA PHE A 25 9.27 -2.87 -12.10
C PHE A 25 9.96 -1.72 -12.84
N LYS A 26 9.37 -1.25 -13.94
CA LYS A 26 9.97 -0.26 -14.84
C LYS A 26 9.79 1.20 -14.39
N VAL A 27 8.97 1.45 -13.36
CA VAL A 27 8.50 2.80 -12.98
C VAL A 27 9.35 3.47 -11.91
N SER A 28 10.19 2.71 -11.20
CA SER A 28 11.26 3.18 -10.32
C SER A 28 12.18 1.98 -10.16
N LYS A 29 13.50 2.17 -10.23
CA LYS A 29 14.42 1.02 -10.09
C LYS A 29 14.25 0.48 -8.66
N ILE A 30 13.59 -0.67 -8.53
CA ILE A 30 13.46 -1.37 -7.25
C ILE A 30 14.75 -2.14 -7.07
N VAL A 31 15.47 -1.86 -5.98
CA VAL A 31 16.76 -2.50 -5.68
C VAL A 31 16.61 -3.70 -4.76
N GLU A 32 15.48 -3.80 -4.06
CA GLU A 32 15.24 -4.86 -3.10
C GLU A 32 13.74 -5.10 -2.93
N THR A 33 13.36 -6.37 -2.83
CA THR A 33 12.00 -6.80 -2.50
C THR A 33 12.08 -7.74 -1.30
N LYS A 34 11.33 -7.45 -0.24
CA LYS A 34 11.19 -8.32 0.94
C LYS A 34 9.77 -8.85 1.02
N LEU A 35 9.60 -10.15 0.81
CA LEU A 35 8.36 -10.84 1.11
C LEU A 35 8.30 -11.18 2.61
N HIS A 36 7.11 -11.23 3.20
CA HIS A 36 6.98 -11.79 4.53
C HIS A 36 7.49 -13.25 4.55
N PRO A 37 8.35 -13.64 5.50
CA PRO A 37 8.98 -14.96 5.51
C PRO A 37 7.98 -16.11 5.64
N LEU A 38 6.81 -15.84 6.23
CA LEU A 38 5.70 -16.78 6.39
C LEU A 38 4.56 -16.55 5.39
N HIS A 39 4.80 -15.86 4.27
CA HIS A 39 3.77 -15.68 3.26
C HIS A 39 3.40 -17.02 2.63
N ASN A 40 2.10 -17.35 2.68
CA ASN A 40 1.56 -18.54 2.05
C ASN A 40 0.74 -18.15 0.81
N LYS A 41 1.22 -18.54 -0.37
CA LYS A 41 0.56 -18.20 -1.65
C LYS A 41 -0.80 -18.87 -1.84
N SER A 42 -1.03 -20.01 -1.19
CA SER A 42 -2.27 -20.78 -1.32
C SER A 42 -3.37 -20.24 -0.41
N THR A 43 -3.02 -19.84 0.82
CA THR A 43 -3.98 -19.33 1.81
C THR A 43 -4.07 -17.80 1.84
N LEU A 44 -3.12 -17.10 1.20
CA LEU A 44 -2.92 -15.65 1.28
C LEU A 44 -2.61 -15.15 2.71
N GLU A 45 -2.20 -16.04 3.61
CA GLU A 45 -1.71 -15.63 4.92
C GLU A 45 -0.40 -14.85 4.78
N ASN A 46 -0.27 -13.83 5.63
CA ASN A 46 0.87 -12.91 5.65
C ASN A 46 1.18 -12.32 4.26
N ASP A 47 0.14 -11.95 3.52
CA ASP A 47 0.22 -11.37 2.18
C ASP A 47 0.69 -9.90 2.22
N ILE A 48 1.95 -9.71 2.60
CA ILE A 48 2.58 -8.43 2.80
C ILE A 48 4.02 -8.46 2.30
N ALA A 49 4.44 -7.37 1.65
CA ALA A 49 5.78 -7.22 1.10
C ALA A 49 6.24 -5.76 1.15
N LEU A 50 7.56 -5.58 1.15
CA LEU A 50 8.23 -4.29 1.09
C LEU A 50 9.05 -4.19 -0.20
N LEU A 51 9.03 -3.01 -0.81
CA LEU A 51 9.85 -2.67 -1.97
C LEU A 51 10.75 -1.50 -1.63
N LYS A 52 12.04 -1.66 -1.88
CA LYS A 52 13.05 -0.63 -1.69
C LYS A 52 13.35 0.07 -3.00
N LEU A 53 13.22 1.39 -2.99
CA LEU A 53 13.56 2.25 -4.10
C LEU A 53 15.08 2.50 -4.15
N ASP A 54 15.65 2.48 -5.36
CA ASP A 54 17.05 2.88 -5.62
C ASP A 54 17.31 4.31 -5.16
N THR A 55 16.41 5.21 -5.57
CA THR A 55 16.44 6.64 -5.29
C THR A 55 15.35 6.99 -4.27
N PRO A 56 15.65 7.78 -3.24
CA PRO A 56 14.65 8.21 -2.26
C PRO A 56 13.64 9.15 -2.93
N LEU A 57 12.39 9.06 -2.52
CA LEU A 57 11.32 9.97 -2.90
C LEU A 57 11.57 11.36 -2.28
N ILE A 58 11.25 12.40 -3.04
CA ILE A 58 11.21 13.77 -2.54
C ILE A 58 9.77 14.05 -2.12
N PHE A 59 9.55 14.17 -0.81
CA PHE A 59 8.21 14.46 -0.29
C PHE A 59 7.79 15.90 -0.56
N ASN A 60 6.49 16.07 -0.83
CA ASN A 60 5.85 17.34 -1.10
C ASN A 60 4.34 17.22 -0.83
N HIS A 61 3.56 18.20 -1.29
CA HIS A 61 2.10 18.22 -1.09
C HIS A 61 1.34 17.13 -1.88
N LEU A 62 1.97 16.47 -2.86
CA LEU A 62 1.40 15.37 -3.65
C LEU A 62 1.88 13.99 -3.21
N VAL A 63 3.06 13.91 -2.56
CA VAL A 63 3.69 12.65 -2.16
C VAL A 63 4.15 12.75 -0.71
N SER A 64 3.54 11.94 0.16
CA SER A 64 3.91 11.82 1.57
C SER A 64 3.69 10.39 2.06
N PRO A 65 4.43 9.95 3.10
CA PRO A 65 4.27 8.61 3.65
C PRO A 65 3.02 8.52 4.54
N ILE A 66 2.43 7.33 4.61
CA ILE A 66 1.42 7.00 5.62
C ILE A 66 2.09 6.55 6.92
N CYS A 67 1.44 6.81 8.06
CA CYS A 67 1.88 6.28 9.35
C CYS A 67 1.62 4.77 9.43
N LEU A 68 2.55 4.04 10.06
CA LEU A 68 2.33 2.66 10.46
C LEU A 68 1.61 2.60 11.83
N PRO A 69 0.76 1.60 12.07
CA PRO A 69 0.16 1.42 13.38
C PRO A 69 1.21 1.06 14.43
N THR A 70 0.97 1.44 15.67
CA THR A 70 1.78 0.94 16.79
C THR A 70 1.36 -0.50 17.13
N PRO A 71 2.26 -1.34 17.69
CA PRO A 71 1.93 -2.73 18.01
C PRO A 71 0.73 -2.91 18.97
N SER A 72 0.44 -1.90 19.79
CA SER A 72 -0.68 -1.91 20.75
C SER A 72 -1.88 -1.11 20.28
N GLN A 73 -1.86 -0.58 19.05
CA GLN A 73 -2.97 0.18 18.50
C GLN A 73 -4.18 -0.73 18.30
N LYS A 74 -5.29 -0.40 18.95
CA LYS A 74 -6.59 -1.05 18.72
C LYS A 74 -7.31 -0.32 17.59
N ILE A 75 -7.79 -1.08 16.61
CA ILE A 75 -8.67 -0.58 15.57
C ILE A 75 -10.11 -0.92 16.00
N PRO A 76 -11.03 0.06 16.07
CA PRO A 76 -12.43 -0.22 16.42
C PRO A 76 -13.11 -1.06 15.34
N ASP A 77 -13.97 -1.99 15.75
CA ASP A 77 -14.72 -2.86 14.84
C ASP A 77 -15.70 -2.07 13.95
N ASP A 78 -16.20 -0.95 14.45
CA ASP A 78 -17.09 0.00 13.76
C ASP A 78 -16.35 1.22 13.19
N GLY A 79 -15.01 1.16 13.16
CA GLY A 79 -14.18 2.25 12.66
C GLY A 79 -14.39 2.50 11.18
N LEU A 80 -14.60 3.77 10.81
CA LEU A 80 -14.60 4.18 9.41
C LEU A 80 -13.18 4.09 8.83
N ALA A 81 -13.05 3.41 7.68
CA ALA A 81 -11.81 3.26 6.94
C ALA A 81 -11.97 3.71 5.49
N VAL A 82 -10.88 4.17 4.88
CA VAL A 82 -10.85 4.60 3.48
C VAL A 82 -9.88 3.73 2.72
N ALA A 83 -10.36 3.17 1.60
CA ALA A 83 -9.53 2.48 0.62
C ALA A 83 -9.53 3.26 -0.70
N THR A 84 -8.37 3.42 -1.32
CA THR A 84 -8.22 4.14 -2.60
C THR A 84 -7.44 3.30 -3.61
N GLY A 85 -7.74 3.46 -4.89
CA GLY A 85 -7.01 2.80 -5.97
C GLY A 85 -7.75 2.83 -7.31
N TYR A 86 -7.04 2.42 -8.37
CA TYR A 86 -7.55 2.36 -9.74
C TYR A 86 -8.03 0.94 -10.12
N GLY A 87 -8.58 0.20 -9.15
CA GLY A 87 -9.08 -1.16 -9.37
C GLY A 87 -10.35 -1.17 -10.24
N LYS A 88 -10.68 -2.32 -10.83
CA LYS A 88 -11.99 -2.51 -11.48
C LYS A 88 -13.08 -2.40 -10.42
N TYR A 89 -14.10 -1.59 -10.69
CA TYR A 89 -15.33 -1.58 -9.91
C TYR A 89 -16.28 -2.64 -10.46
N ASN A 90 -16.81 -3.49 -9.59
CA ASN A 90 -17.90 -4.41 -9.90
C ASN A 90 -19.17 -3.86 -9.24
N GLU A 91 -20.22 -3.70 -10.04
CA GLU A 91 -21.46 -2.95 -9.72
C GLU A 91 -22.27 -3.47 -8.51
N ASN A 92 -21.83 -4.55 -7.85
CA ASN A 92 -22.54 -5.19 -6.74
C ASN A 92 -22.02 -4.79 -5.34
N PHE A 93 -21.02 -3.92 -5.23
CA PHE A 93 -20.63 -3.36 -3.93
C PHE A 93 -21.28 -1.98 -3.77
N LEU A 94 -22.33 -1.91 -2.95
CA LEU A 94 -22.93 -0.63 -2.59
C LEU A 94 -21.86 0.31 -2.04
N SER A 95 -21.84 1.48 -2.65
CA SER A 95 -20.89 2.56 -2.52
C SER A 95 -20.81 3.11 -1.10
N LEU A 96 -19.66 2.92 -0.45
CA LEU A 96 -19.13 3.86 0.55
C LEU A 96 -17.61 4.06 0.33
N ILE A 97 -17.21 4.39 -0.90
CA ILE A 97 -16.00 5.20 -1.07
C ILE A 97 -16.49 6.64 -1.25
N GLN A 98 -16.87 7.28 -0.14
CA GLN A 98 -16.94 8.73 -0.15
C GLN A 98 -15.49 9.20 -0.12
N LEU A 99 -14.96 9.58 -1.29
CA LEU A 99 -13.71 10.32 -1.38
C LEU A 99 -13.94 11.68 -0.69
N THR A 100 -13.80 11.72 0.63
CA THR A 100 -13.69 13.00 1.32
C THR A 100 -12.32 13.55 0.96
N ARG A 101 -12.31 14.61 0.14
CA ARG A 101 -11.16 15.52 -0.03
C ARG A 101 -10.55 15.73 1.36
N SER A 102 -9.25 15.43 1.51
CA SER A 102 -8.52 15.75 2.74
C SER A 102 -8.84 17.20 3.12
N PRO A 103 -9.28 17.50 4.35
CA PRO A 103 -9.36 18.89 4.78
C PRO A 103 -7.98 19.51 4.58
N GLU A 104 -7.94 20.63 3.86
CA GLU A 104 -6.76 21.48 3.79
C GLU A 104 -6.35 21.79 5.23
N LYS A 105 -5.16 21.33 5.64
CA LYS A 105 -4.53 21.83 6.86
C LYS A 105 -4.31 23.33 6.64
N ARG A 106 -5.11 24.14 7.33
CA ARG A 106 -4.81 25.55 7.58
C ARG A 106 -4.12 25.66 8.93
#